data_AF-K1UIM2-F1
#
_entry.id   AF-K1UIM2-F1
#
_cell.length_a   1.000
_cell.length_b   1.000
_cell.length_c   1.000
_cell.angle_alpha   90.00
_cell.angle_beta   90.00
_cell.angle_gamma   90.00
#
_symmetry.space_group_name_H-M   'P 1'
#
loop_
_entity.id
_entity.type
_entity.pdbx_description
1 polymer ?
#
loop_
_entity_poly.entity_id
_entity_poly.type
_entity_poly.pdbx_seq_one_letter_code
_entity_poly.pdbx_strand_id
1 'polypeptide(L)'
;YRLLGVYSNSPTKERLANHNRMKAFLKVGKTVTFPLDLPQYLTSINRTETSVTDAEAKLTLPNDQMLYALFWFVKMTPLDEVAFNHLFAGEMAKAEEIWQKRECASSLQNRIVCALIRNNYDCAIKCAINLYENKQNVNQFVSAIVGAGGSFDTANLAFSFLDILCGEVGANKLLPFITNDSWKNHIAEKMVKPLVDSIQEAIAVAKKSKGKRLECKTRCRRDLKKKYKKFHIAVKRFSLNERFAISDD
;
A
#
# COMPACT_ATOMS: atom_id res chain seq x y z
N TYR A 1 4.49 11.12 5.56
CA TYR A 1 4.51 12.28 4.66
C TYR A 1 3.30 13.21 4.81
N ARG A 2 2.04 12.77 4.63
CA ARG A 2 0.84 13.63 4.83
C ARG A 2 0.81 14.38 6.15
N LEU A 3 1.07 13.70 7.28
CA LEU A 3 1.15 14.33 8.61
C LEU A 3 2.15 15.49 8.64
N LEU A 4 3.24 15.40 7.88
CA LEU A 4 4.29 16.41 7.81
C LEU A 4 4.05 17.49 6.73
N GLY A 5 2.99 17.34 5.92
CA GLY A 5 2.63 18.31 4.89
C GLY A 5 3.62 18.38 3.72
N VAL A 6 4.30 17.28 3.41
CA VAL A 6 5.36 17.22 2.38
C VAL A 6 5.15 16.08 1.38
N TYR A 7 5.83 16.16 0.23
CA TYR A 7 5.95 15.08 -0.73
C TYR A 7 6.90 13.99 -0.22
N SER A 8 6.82 12.80 -0.78
CA SER A 8 7.69 11.68 -0.40
C SER A 8 9.17 11.94 -0.69
N ASN A 9 9.47 12.74 -1.71
CA ASN A 9 10.81 13.16 -2.10
C ASN A 9 11.19 14.58 -1.62
N SER A 10 10.42 15.18 -0.71
CA SER A 10 10.80 16.48 -0.14
C SER A 10 12.12 16.35 0.63
N PRO A 11 13.07 17.30 0.46
CA PRO A 11 14.34 17.25 1.18
C PRO A 11 14.16 17.23 2.70
N THR A 12 15.07 16.57 3.41
CA THR A 12 15.06 16.51 4.89
C THR A 12 14.97 17.90 5.52
N LYS A 13 15.60 18.91 4.91
CA LYS A 13 15.52 20.31 5.37
C LYS A 13 14.08 20.85 5.37
N GLU A 14 13.31 20.60 4.31
CA GLU A 14 11.91 21.02 4.20
C GLU A 14 11.05 20.29 5.23
N ARG A 15 11.28 18.97 5.38
CA ARG A 15 10.57 18.13 6.32
C ARG A 15 10.77 18.59 7.78
N LEU A 16 12.02 18.86 8.18
CA LEU A 16 12.35 19.40 9.50
C LEU A 16 11.79 20.81 9.73
N ALA A 17 11.79 21.66 8.70
CA ALA A 17 11.18 22.99 8.78
C ALA A 17 9.67 22.91 9.06
N ASN A 18 8.96 22.03 8.34
CA ASN A 18 7.53 21.79 8.58
C ASN A 18 7.28 21.18 9.96
N HIS A 19 8.07 20.19 10.39
CA HIS A 19 8.01 19.61 11.74
C HIS A 19 8.11 20.70 12.82
N ASN A 20 9.11 21.57 12.72
CA ASN A 20 9.33 22.65 13.69
C ASN A 20 8.20 23.69 13.67
N ARG A 21 7.71 24.05 12.48
CA ARG A 21 6.54 24.93 12.33
C ARG A 21 5.31 24.33 13.01
N MET A 22 5.00 23.06 12.75
CA MET A 22 3.85 22.38 13.37
C MET A 22 3.99 22.33 14.89
N LYS A 23 5.17 21.97 15.41
CA LYS A 23 5.42 21.94 16.86
C LYS A 23 5.19 23.31 17.51
N ALA A 24 5.62 24.40 16.88
CA ALA A 24 5.39 25.75 17.40
C ALA A 24 3.91 26.14 17.45
N PHE A 25 3.13 25.82 16.41
CA PHE A 25 1.70 26.12 16.36
C PHE A 25 0.88 25.26 17.34
N LEU A 26 1.18 23.97 17.42
CA LEU A 26 0.47 23.03 18.29
C LEU A 26 0.67 23.37 19.77
N LYS A 27 1.85 23.84 20.17
CA LYS A 27 2.13 24.32 21.53
C LYS A 27 1.22 25.45 21.99
N VAL A 28 0.76 26.30 21.07
CA VAL A 28 -0.14 27.43 21.36
C VAL A 28 -1.60 27.09 21.03
N GLY A 29 -1.93 25.80 20.86
CA GLY A 29 -3.29 25.33 20.59
C GLY A 29 -3.81 25.66 19.18
N LYS A 30 -2.93 26.02 18.24
CA LYS A 30 -3.31 26.33 16.85
C LYS A 30 -3.09 25.13 15.94
N THR A 31 -4.00 24.95 14.99
CA THR A 31 -3.87 23.93 13.95
C THR A 31 -3.02 24.43 12.78
N VAL A 32 -2.43 23.48 12.04
CA VAL A 32 -1.66 23.77 10.81
C VAL A 32 -2.24 22.96 9.67
N THR A 33 -2.47 23.64 8.55
CA THR A 33 -2.99 23.08 7.32
C THR A 33 -1.97 23.20 6.20
N PHE A 34 -1.94 22.21 5.32
CA PHE A 34 -1.10 22.18 4.12
C PHE A 34 -1.94 21.87 2.88
N PRO A 35 -1.55 22.32 1.67
CA PRO A 35 -2.23 21.94 0.43
C PRO A 35 -2.36 20.42 0.25
N LEU A 36 -1.32 19.68 0.68
CA LEU A 36 -1.27 18.21 0.67
C LEU A 36 -2.20 17.53 1.68
N ASP A 37 -2.97 18.28 2.48
CA ASP A 37 -4.02 17.72 3.33
C ASP A 37 -5.20 17.22 2.50
N LEU A 38 -5.42 17.84 1.33
CA LEU A 38 -6.45 17.49 0.34
C LEU A 38 -7.83 17.24 0.96
N PRO A 39 -8.40 18.20 1.73
CA PRO A 39 -9.66 18.03 2.45
C PRO A 39 -10.85 17.70 1.54
N GLN A 40 -10.79 18.04 0.26
CA GLN A 40 -11.80 17.70 -0.75
C GLN A 40 -11.84 16.21 -1.11
N TYR A 41 -10.79 15.45 -0.81
CA TYR A 41 -10.70 14.02 -1.16
C TYR A 41 -10.41 13.11 0.02
N LEU A 42 -9.71 13.61 1.04
CA LEU A 42 -9.26 12.83 2.18
C LEU A 42 -9.96 13.29 3.46
N THR A 43 -10.14 12.36 4.39
CA THR A 43 -10.67 12.65 5.72
C THR A 43 -9.80 13.66 6.45
N SER A 44 -10.42 14.44 7.34
CA SER A 44 -9.73 15.46 8.15
C SER A 44 -8.53 14.85 8.88
N ILE A 45 -7.40 15.53 8.85
CA ILE A 45 -6.19 15.09 9.52
C ILE A 45 -6.10 15.70 10.92
N ASN A 46 -5.92 14.86 11.93
CA ASN A 46 -5.67 15.32 13.29
C ASN A 46 -4.17 15.31 13.59
N ARG A 47 -3.59 16.50 13.75
CA ARG A 47 -2.17 16.67 14.10
C ARG A 47 -2.05 17.01 15.58
N THR A 48 -1.37 16.14 16.31
CA THR A 48 -0.89 16.37 17.68
C THR A 48 0.64 16.44 17.69
N GLU A 49 1.24 17.06 18.71
CA GLU A 49 2.69 17.11 18.86
C GLU A 49 3.31 15.70 18.81
N THR A 50 2.67 14.73 19.45
CA THR A 50 3.06 13.31 19.44
C THR A 50 3.01 12.74 18.03
N SER A 51 1.88 12.88 17.32
CA SER A 51 1.72 12.31 15.97
C SER A 51 2.73 12.87 14.96
N VAL A 52 3.07 14.16 15.07
CA VAL A 52 4.03 14.84 14.19
C VAL A 52 5.46 14.37 14.50
N THR A 53 5.80 14.23 15.79
CA THR A 53 7.11 13.71 16.21
C THR A 53 7.28 12.25 15.78
N ASP A 54 6.26 11.41 15.99
CA ASP A 54 6.27 10.01 15.58
C ASP A 54 6.39 9.85 14.06
N ALA A 55 5.72 10.71 13.30
CA ALA A 55 5.81 10.71 11.84
C ALA A 55 7.22 11.04 11.34
N GLU A 56 7.94 11.97 12.00
CA GLU A 56 9.33 12.27 11.65
C GLU A 56 10.25 11.11 12.03
N ALA A 57 10.09 10.54 13.23
CA ALA A 57 10.88 9.39 13.68
C ALA A 57 10.76 8.20 12.72
N LYS A 58 9.54 7.91 12.25
CA LYS A 58 9.24 6.87 11.25
C LYS A 58 9.88 7.10 9.88
N LEU A 59 10.35 8.31 9.57
CA LEU A 59 11.02 8.61 8.29
C LEU A 59 12.54 8.70 8.42
N THR A 60 13.11 8.17 9.52
CA THR A 60 14.56 8.18 9.73
C THR A 60 15.27 7.15 8.86
N LEU A 61 14.70 5.94 8.72
CA LEU A 61 15.32 4.85 7.97
C LEU A 61 14.89 4.85 6.49
N PRO A 62 15.79 4.57 5.53
CA PRO A 62 15.46 4.51 4.11
C PRO A 62 14.32 3.54 3.77
N ASN A 63 14.29 2.37 4.44
CA ASN A 63 13.25 1.38 4.22
C ASN A 63 11.87 1.90 4.59
N ASP A 64 11.75 2.55 5.74
CA ASP A 64 10.48 3.11 6.19
C ASP A 64 10.05 4.28 5.28
N GLN A 65 10.99 5.15 4.88
CA GLN A 65 10.73 6.20 3.89
C GLN A 65 10.11 5.62 2.62
N MET A 66 10.70 4.56 2.07
CA MET A 66 10.12 3.87 0.91
C MET A 66 8.73 3.30 1.19
N LEU A 67 8.54 2.58 2.30
CA LEU A 67 7.25 1.98 2.63
C LEU A 67 6.12 3.01 2.70
N TYR A 68 6.36 4.16 3.34
CA TYR A 68 5.38 5.24 3.39
C TYR A 68 5.23 5.97 2.05
N ALA A 69 6.27 5.99 1.22
CA ALA A 69 6.24 6.63 -0.10
C ALA A 69 5.37 5.87 -1.10
N LEU A 70 5.25 4.53 -0.98
CA LEU A 70 4.42 3.69 -1.85
C LEU A 70 2.96 4.17 -1.95
N PHE A 71 2.46 4.83 -0.88
CA PHE A 71 1.08 5.29 -0.77
C PHE A 71 0.98 6.82 -0.70
N TRP A 72 1.99 7.54 -1.18
CA TRP A 72 2.00 8.99 -1.12
C TRP A 72 2.63 9.65 -2.35
N PHE A 73 2.30 10.93 -2.53
CA PHE A 73 2.64 11.73 -3.69
C PHE A 73 4.14 12.06 -3.76
N VAL A 74 4.64 12.19 -4.99
CA VAL A 74 6.02 12.57 -5.30
C VAL A 74 6.03 13.72 -6.31
N LYS A 75 6.99 14.65 -6.20
CA LYS A 75 7.10 15.81 -7.11
C LYS A 75 8.49 15.85 -7.74
N MET A 76 8.62 15.32 -8.96
CA MET A 76 9.93 15.15 -9.63
C MET A 76 10.10 16.06 -10.84
N THR A 77 9.00 16.46 -11.48
CA THR A 77 9.02 17.19 -12.75
C THR A 77 8.22 18.49 -12.69
N PRO A 78 8.46 19.46 -13.58
CA PRO A 78 7.61 20.65 -13.69
C PRO A 78 6.15 20.33 -14.02
N LEU A 79 5.87 19.23 -14.73
CA LEU A 79 4.51 18.77 -15.00
C LEU A 79 3.78 18.36 -13.72
N ASP A 80 4.50 17.81 -12.74
CA ASP A 80 3.91 17.47 -11.44
C ASP A 80 3.40 18.72 -10.72
N GLU A 81 4.14 19.83 -10.77
CA GLU A 81 3.70 21.10 -10.16
C GLU A 81 2.36 21.58 -10.77
N VAL A 82 2.24 21.55 -12.10
CA VAL A 82 1.01 21.94 -12.79
C VAL A 82 -0.14 20.99 -12.41
N ALA A 83 0.10 19.68 -12.39
CA ALA A 83 -0.90 18.70 -12.00
C ALA A 83 -1.35 18.88 -10.53
N PHE A 84 -0.42 19.17 -9.61
CA PHE A 84 -0.74 19.42 -8.21
C PHE A 84 -1.60 20.68 -8.03
N ASN A 85 -1.38 21.74 -8.81
CA ASN A 85 -2.25 22.92 -8.76
C ASN A 85 -3.72 22.59 -9.09
N HIS A 86 -3.95 21.77 -10.12
CA HIS A 86 -5.30 21.25 -10.42
C HIS A 86 -5.82 20.33 -9.32
N LEU A 87 -4.97 19.46 -8.76
CA LEU A 87 -5.36 18.58 -7.66
C LEU A 87 -5.84 19.39 -6.45
N PHE A 88 -5.09 20.43 -6.05
CA PHE A 88 -5.42 21.33 -4.94
C PHE A 88 -6.70 22.13 -5.20
N ALA A 89 -7.01 22.44 -6.46
CA ALA A 89 -8.25 23.12 -6.87
C ALA A 89 -9.49 22.22 -6.89
N GLY A 90 -9.38 20.91 -6.57
CA GLY A 90 -10.51 19.99 -6.65
C GLY A 90 -10.69 19.33 -8.03
N GLU A 91 -9.73 19.51 -8.93
CA GLU A 91 -9.80 19.05 -10.32
C GLU A 91 -8.93 17.80 -10.56
N MET A 92 -9.13 16.74 -9.78
CA MET A 92 -8.33 15.50 -9.86
C MET A 92 -8.27 14.91 -11.28
N ALA A 93 -9.37 14.95 -12.03
CA ALA A 93 -9.40 14.44 -13.41
C ALA A 93 -8.41 15.19 -14.32
N LYS A 94 -8.33 16.52 -14.23
CA LYS A 94 -7.37 17.32 -15.00
C LYS A 94 -5.93 17.06 -14.58
N ALA A 95 -5.70 16.86 -13.27
CA ALA A 95 -4.38 16.46 -12.77
C ALA A 95 -3.94 15.12 -13.37
N GLU A 96 -4.85 14.13 -13.40
CA GLU A 96 -4.59 12.83 -14.03
C GLU A 96 -4.36 12.93 -15.54
N GLU A 97 -5.12 13.75 -16.26
CA GLU A 97 -4.89 14.01 -17.69
C GLU A 97 -3.48 14.58 -17.95
N ILE A 98 -2.99 15.49 -17.11
CA ILE A 98 -1.62 16.02 -17.22
C ILE A 98 -0.59 14.91 -17.02
N TRP A 99 -0.76 14.06 -16.00
CA TRP A 99 0.13 12.93 -15.75
C TRP A 99 0.08 11.87 -16.85
N GLN A 100 -1.06 11.70 -17.54
CA GLN A 100 -1.18 10.78 -18.67
C GLN A 100 -0.45 11.28 -19.93
N LYS A 101 -0.28 12.59 -20.11
CA LYS A 101 0.46 13.14 -21.27
C LYS A 101 1.92 12.71 -21.32
N ARG A 102 2.51 12.40 -20.17
CA ARG A 102 3.88 11.89 -20.08
C ARG A 102 3.99 10.87 -18.95
N GLU A 103 3.97 9.60 -19.34
CA GLU A 103 4.22 8.51 -18.40
C GLU A 103 5.68 8.48 -17.96
N CYS A 104 5.90 8.52 -16.65
CA CYS A 104 7.20 8.44 -15.97
C CYS A 104 6.99 8.02 -14.51
N ALA A 105 8.07 7.83 -13.75
CA ALA A 105 8.00 7.40 -12.36
C ALA A 105 7.03 8.23 -11.49
N SER A 106 7.13 9.57 -11.51
CA SER A 106 6.26 10.43 -10.68
C SER A 106 4.82 10.45 -11.15
N SER A 107 4.58 10.49 -12.47
CA SER A 107 3.22 10.52 -13.00
C SER A 107 2.47 9.21 -12.74
N LEU A 108 3.15 8.06 -12.85
CA LEU A 108 2.58 6.77 -12.45
C LEU A 108 2.31 6.72 -10.94
N GLN A 109 3.28 7.08 -10.11
CA GLN A 109 3.11 7.08 -8.65
C GLN A 109 1.93 7.97 -8.21
N ASN A 110 1.84 9.18 -8.74
CA ASN A 110 0.78 10.11 -8.38
C ASN A 110 -0.60 9.63 -8.85
N ARG A 111 -0.68 9.00 -10.03
CA ARG A 111 -1.91 8.34 -10.52
C ARG A 111 -2.32 7.14 -9.66
N ILE A 112 -1.37 6.35 -9.15
CA ILE A 112 -1.65 5.28 -8.16
C ILE A 112 -2.34 5.89 -6.95
N VAL A 113 -1.78 6.95 -6.37
CA VAL A 113 -2.36 7.60 -5.18
C VAL A 113 -3.75 8.17 -5.46
N CYS A 114 -3.96 8.88 -6.57
CA CYS A 114 -5.28 9.38 -6.96
C CYS A 114 -6.31 8.27 -7.19
N ALA A 115 -5.91 7.17 -7.81
CA ALA A 115 -6.76 6.00 -8.02
C ALA A 115 -7.15 5.34 -6.69
N LEU A 116 -6.20 5.20 -5.76
CA LEU A 116 -6.46 4.67 -4.42
C LEU A 116 -7.42 5.56 -3.61
N ILE A 117 -7.28 6.88 -3.69
CA ILE A 117 -8.20 7.83 -3.04
C ILE A 117 -9.64 7.63 -3.51
N ARG A 118 -9.83 7.31 -4.80
CA ARG A 118 -11.15 7.04 -5.39
C ARG A 118 -11.59 5.58 -5.33
N ASN A 119 -10.84 4.71 -4.65
CA ASN A 119 -11.03 3.26 -4.65
C ASN A 119 -11.08 2.63 -6.06
N ASN A 120 -10.46 3.26 -7.04
CA ASN A 120 -10.32 2.72 -8.40
C ASN A 120 -9.12 1.77 -8.46
N TYR A 121 -9.31 0.55 -7.98
CA TYR A 121 -8.23 -0.43 -7.88
C TYR A 121 -7.72 -0.91 -9.25
N ASP A 122 -8.55 -0.92 -10.29
CA ASP A 122 -8.12 -1.23 -11.67
C ASP A 122 -7.03 -0.27 -12.13
N CYS A 123 -7.28 1.03 -12.05
CA CYS A 123 -6.30 2.05 -12.43
C CYS A 123 -5.06 2.01 -11.52
N ALA A 124 -5.25 1.82 -10.21
CA ALA A 124 -4.14 1.74 -9.26
C ALA A 124 -3.20 0.57 -9.59
N ILE A 125 -3.74 -0.63 -9.85
CA ILE A 125 -2.95 -1.82 -10.18
C ILE A 125 -2.28 -1.66 -11.55
N LYS A 126 -2.98 -1.17 -12.58
CA LYS A 126 -2.38 -0.91 -13.90
C LYS A 126 -1.19 0.06 -13.82
N CYS A 127 -1.35 1.18 -13.11
CA CYS A 127 -0.26 2.14 -12.93
C CYS A 127 0.89 1.54 -12.09
N ALA A 128 0.58 0.74 -11.07
CA ALA A 128 1.58 0.08 -10.23
C ALA A 128 2.40 -0.94 -11.02
N ILE A 129 1.78 -1.73 -11.90
CA ILE A 129 2.48 -2.64 -12.81
C ILE A 129 3.45 -1.86 -13.70
N ASN A 130 2.98 -0.81 -14.37
CA ASN A 130 3.83 0.02 -15.24
C ASN A 130 4.98 0.72 -14.49
N LEU A 131 4.80 1.03 -13.21
CA LEU A 131 5.81 1.65 -12.36
C LEU A 131 6.87 0.63 -11.91
N TYR A 132 6.44 -0.48 -11.30
CA TYR A 132 7.33 -1.40 -10.60
C TYR A 132 7.98 -2.44 -11.51
N GLU A 133 7.33 -2.83 -12.61
CA GLU A 133 7.91 -3.78 -13.58
C GLU A 133 8.92 -3.09 -14.53
N ASN A 134 8.87 -1.76 -14.62
CA ASN A 134 9.84 -0.99 -15.39
C ASN A 134 11.04 -0.60 -14.52
N LYS A 135 12.19 -1.26 -14.75
CA LYS A 135 13.45 -1.04 -14.02
C LYS A 135 13.88 0.44 -13.98
N GLN A 136 13.69 1.19 -15.06
CA GLN A 136 14.06 2.60 -15.08
C GLN A 136 13.14 3.42 -14.17
N ASN A 137 11.82 3.19 -14.25
CA ASN A 137 10.85 3.92 -13.43
C ASN A 137 11.03 3.62 -11.93
N VAL A 138 11.18 2.34 -11.56
CA VAL A 138 11.37 1.96 -10.16
C VAL A 138 12.68 2.52 -9.59
N ASN A 139 13.78 2.49 -10.37
CA ASN A 139 15.05 3.06 -9.94
C ASN A 139 14.97 4.59 -9.78
N GLN A 140 14.28 5.28 -10.68
CA GLN A 140 14.04 6.72 -10.57
C GLN A 140 13.19 7.06 -9.35
N PHE A 141 12.14 6.27 -9.09
CA PHE A 141 11.29 6.44 -7.92
C PHE A 141 12.07 6.25 -6.62
N VAL A 142 12.76 5.11 -6.47
CA VAL A 142 13.60 4.83 -5.30
C VAL A 142 14.66 5.92 -5.09
N SER A 143 15.39 6.28 -6.15
CA SER A 143 16.42 7.33 -6.08
C SER A 143 15.86 8.68 -5.64
N ALA A 144 14.61 9.00 -6.01
CA ALA A 144 13.96 10.24 -5.58
C ALA A 144 13.63 10.26 -4.08
N ILE A 145 13.35 9.10 -3.48
CA ILE A 145 12.96 9.01 -2.06
C ILE A 145 14.18 8.86 -1.14
N VAL A 146 15.06 7.89 -1.42
CA VAL A 146 16.18 7.54 -0.54
C VAL A 146 17.52 8.17 -0.95
N GLY A 147 17.55 8.85 -2.10
CA GLY A 147 18.76 9.42 -2.68
C GLY A 147 19.64 8.39 -3.41
N ALA A 148 20.66 8.89 -4.12
CA ALA A 148 21.53 8.07 -4.96
C ALA A 148 22.55 7.19 -4.21
N GLY A 149 22.65 7.32 -2.88
CA GLY A 149 23.68 6.67 -2.06
C GLY A 149 23.25 5.37 -1.36
N GLY A 150 21.98 4.97 -1.46
CA GLY A 150 21.46 3.78 -0.79
C GLY A 150 21.27 2.62 -1.77
N SER A 151 21.89 1.47 -1.47
CA SER A 151 21.43 0.21 -2.06
C SER A 151 20.07 -0.12 -1.45
N PHE A 152 19.01 0.03 -2.24
CA PHE A 152 17.66 -0.37 -1.85
C PHE A 152 17.24 -1.54 -2.74
N ASP A 153 16.74 -2.60 -2.12
CA ASP A 153 16.27 -3.77 -2.85
C ASP A 153 14.95 -3.45 -3.56
N THR A 154 15.04 -3.13 -4.85
CA THR A 154 13.87 -2.84 -5.68
C THR A 154 13.09 -4.10 -6.04
N ALA A 155 13.66 -5.30 -5.89
CA ALA A 155 13.05 -6.54 -6.38
C ALA A 155 11.74 -6.86 -5.65
N ASN A 156 11.62 -6.46 -4.39
CA ASN A 156 10.46 -6.75 -3.54
C ASN A 156 9.49 -5.57 -3.37
N LEU A 157 9.70 -4.47 -4.08
CA LEU A 157 8.92 -3.25 -3.88
C LEU A 157 7.46 -3.42 -4.33
N ALA A 158 7.25 -4.06 -5.49
CA ALA A 158 5.93 -4.41 -6.00
C ALA A 158 5.15 -5.27 -4.99
N PHE A 159 5.81 -6.30 -4.44
CA PHE A 159 5.21 -7.20 -3.46
C PHE A 159 4.93 -6.50 -2.13
N SER A 160 5.79 -5.59 -1.68
CA SER A 160 5.54 -4.77 -0.49
C SER A 160 4.30 -3.88 -0.66
N PHE A 161 4.15 -3.26 -1.83
CA PHE A 161 2.96 -2.50 -2.18
C PHE A 161 1.69 -3.38 -2.15
N LEU A 162 1.73 -4.54 -2.82
CA LEU A 162 0.62 -5.48 -2.84
C LEU A 162 0.24 -5.98 -1.45
N ASP A 163 1.23 -6.30 -0.64
CA ASP A 163 1.04 -6.84 0.71
C ASP A 163 0.29 -5.86 1.61
N ILE A 164 0.72 -4.60 1.60
CA ILE A 164 0.08 -3.54 2.37
C ILE A 164 -1.33 -3.29 1.83
N LEU A 165 -1.48 -3.16 0.50
CA LEU A 165 -2.79 -2.91 -0.11
C LEU A 165 -3.77 -4.06 0.14
N CYS A 166 -3.32 -5.31 0.06
CA CYS A 166 -4.12 -6.49 0.39
C CYS A 166 -4.51 -6.54 1.87
N GLY A 167 -3.63 -6.09 2.77
CA GLY A 167 -3.92 -5.99 4.20
C GLY A 167 -5.04 -5.00 4.51
N GLU A 168 -5.03 -3.84 3.85
CA GLU A 168 -6.00 -2.76 4.08
C GLU A 168 -7.34 -3.00 3.35
N VAL A 169 -7.28 -3.43 2.08
CA VAL A 169 -8.48 -3.53 1.20
C VAL A 169 -9.07 -4.95 1.20
N GLY A 170 -8.23 -5.95 1.41
CA GLY A 170 -8.54 -7.37 1.27
C GLY A 170 -8.23 -7.90 -0.13
N ALA A 171 -7.39 -8.93 -0.21
CA ALA A 171 -6.94 -9.55 -1.45
C ALA A 171 -8.09 -9.93 -2.42
N ASN A 172 -9.23 -10.41 -1.92
CA ASN A 172 -10.38 -10.79 -2.76
C ASN A 172 -10.92 -9.65 -3.62
N LYS A 173 -10.80 -8.39 -3.16
CA LYS A 173 -11.23 -7.22 -3.93
C LYS A 173 -10.23 -6.82 -5.00
N LEU A 174 -8.95 -7.16 -4.82
CA LEU A 174 -7.87 -6.75 -5.70
C LEU A 174 -7.59 -7.79 -6.80
N LEU A 175 -7.77 -9.08 -6.49
CA LEU A 175 -7.51 -10.19 -7.43
C LEU A 175 -8.11 -10.00 -8.84
N PRO A 176 -9.35 -9.50 -9.01
CA PRO A 176 -9.92 -9.31 -10.35
C PRO A 176 -9.14 -8.34 -11.24
N PHE A 177 -8.36 -7.43 -10.65
CA PHE A 177 -7.62 -6.38 -11.37
C PHE A 177 -6.17 -6.76 -11.65
N ILE A 178 -5.68 -7.82 -11.02
CA ILE A 178 -4.28 -8.24 -11.15
C ILE A 178 -4.20 -9.23 -12.31
N THR A 179 -3.59 -8.80 -13.40
CA THR A 179 -3.41 -9.62 -14.60
C THR A 179 -2.08 -10.37 -14.59
N ASN A 180 -1.04 -9.81 -13.95
CA ASN A 180 0.31 -10.37 -13.89
C ASN A 180 0.38 -11.63 -13.02
N ASP A 181 0.92 -12.72 -13.58
CA ASP A 181 1.00 -14.02 -12.91
C ASP A 181 1.90 -14.02 -11.68
N SER A 182 3.03 -13.29 -11.71
CA SER A 182 3.92 -13.14 -10.55
C SER A 182 3.18 -12.51 -9.37
N TRP A 183 2.40 -11.46 -9.63
CA TRP A 183 1.61 -10.77 -8.60
C TRP A 183 0.45 -11.65 -8.09
N LYS A 184 -0.24 -12.35 -8.99
CA LYS A 184 -1.30 -13.32 -8.62
C LYS A 184 -0.73 -14.42 -7.72
N ASN A 185 0.40 -15.01 -8.10
CA ASN A 185 1.06 -16.09 -7.38
C ASN A 185 1.50 -15.62 -5.98
N HIS A 186 2.11 -14.43 -5.89
CA HIS A 186 2.52 -13.84 -4.61
C HIS A 186 1.32 -13.69 -3.65
N ILE A 187 0.19 -13.15 -4.14
CA ILE A 187 -1.02 -13.01 -3.33
C ILE A 187 -1.61 -14.37 -2.95
N ALA A 188 -1.63 -15.32 -3.90
CA ALA A 188 -2.12 -16.67 -3.66
C ALA A 188 -1.34 -17.35 -2.53
N GLU A 189 0.00 -17.35 -2.63
CA GLU A 189 0.89 -17.90 -1.62
C GLU A 189 0.66 -17.24 -0.27
N LYS A 190 0.53 -15.91 -0.24
CA LYS A 190 0.32 -15.17 1.00
C LYS A 190 -1.04 -15.43 1.65
N MET A 191 -2.09 -15.65 0.85
CA MET A 191 -3.41 -16.03 1.37
C MET A 191 -3.44 -17.48 1.87
N VAL A 192 -2.73 -18.38 1.17
CA VAL A 192 -2.77 -19.82 1.43
C VAL A 192 -1.88 -20.19 2.62
N LYS A 193 -0.71 -19.59 2.77
CA LYS A 193 0.28 -19.94 3.80
C LYS A 193 -0.27 -19.94 5.24
N PRO A 194 -0.96 -18.89 5.73
CA PRO A 194 -1.53 -18.90 7.08
C PRO A 194 -2.57 -20.02 7.28
N LEU A 195 -3.30 -20.39 6.22
CA LEU A 195 -4.30 -21.45 6.28
C LEU A 195 -3.63 -22.82 6.36
N VAL A 196 -2.55 -23.03 5.58
CA VAL A 196 -1.71 -24.23 5.63
C VAL A 196 -1.10 -24.38 7.02
N ASP A 197 -0.47 -23.34 7.54
CA ASP A 197 0.15 -23.32 8.87
C ASP A 197 -0.89 -23.66 9.96
N SER A 198 -2.07 -23.06 9.87
CA SER A 198 -3.18 -23.31 10.81
C SER A 198 -3.69 -24.75 10.77
N ILE A 199 -3.69 -25.39 9.60
CA ILE A 199 -4.06 -26.81 9.43
C ILE A 199 -2.95 -27.69 10.00
N GLN A 200 -1.69 -27.40 9.69
CA GLN A 200 -0.55 -28.16 10.20
C GLN A 200 -0.47 -28.11 11.73
N GLU A 201 -0.71 -26.94 12.33
CA GLU A 201 -0.80 -26.77 13.77
C GLU A 201 -1.96 -27.59 14.36
N ALA A 202 -3.15 -27.53 13.75
CA ALA A 202 -4.30 -28.31 14.21
C ALA A 202 -4.05 -29.82 14.13
N ILE A 203 -3.34 -30.29 13.10
CA ILE A 203 -2.89 -31.68 12.98
C ILE A 203 -1.90 -32.04 14.09
N ALA A 204 -0.94 -31.15 14.40
CA ALA A 204 0.03 -31.38 15.47
C ALA A 204 -0.64 -31.47 16.85
N VAL A 205 -1.60 -30.59 17.15
CA VAL A 205 -2.42 -30.64 18.37
C VAL A 205 -3.22 -31.93 18.44
N ALA A 206 -3.87 -32.33 17.33
CA ALA A 206 -4.62 -33.58 17.27
C ALA A 206 -3.73 -34.80 17.54
N LYS A 207 -2.52 -34.85 16.94
CA LYS A 207 -1.53 -35.91 17.19
C LYS A 207 -1.12 -35.97 18.67
N LYS A 208 -0.85 -34.83 19.31
CA LYS A 208 -0.50 -34.73 20.75
C LYS A 208 -1.65 -35.13 21.69
N SER A 209 -2.89 -35.07 21.22
CA SER A 209 -4.10 -35.44 21.99
C SER A 209 -4.46 -36.93 21.93
N LYS A 210 -3.69 -37.74 21.18
CA LYS A 210 -3.83 -39.22 21.17
C LYS A 210 -3.62 -39.75 22.59
N GLY A 211 -4.72 -40.05 23.28
CA GLY A 211 -4.74 -40.56 24.67
C GLY A 211 -5.58 -39.75 25.66
N LYS A 212 -6.04 -38.53 25.30
CA LYS A 212 -6.86 -37.67 26.18
C LYS A 212 -8.38 -37.96 26.08
N ARG A 213 -9.17 -37.47 27.06
CA ARG A 213 -10.65 -37.56 27.16
C ARG A 213 -11.36 -37.31 25.82
N LEU A 214 -12.46 -38.03 25.58
CA LEU A 214 -13.25 -38.03 24.33
C LEU A 214 -13.70 -36.62 23.88
N GLU A 215 -13.97 -35.72 24.83
CA GLU A 215 -14.36 -34.33 24.58
C GLU A 215 -13.24 -33.52 23.89
N CYS A 216 -11.99 -33.67 24.34
CA CYS A 216 -10.83 -33.01 23.74
C CYS A 216 -10.60 -33.44 22.28
N LYS A 217 -10.81 -34.74 21.98
CA LYS A 217 -10.72 -35.27 20.61
C LYS A 217 -11.82 -34.68 19.70
N THR A 218 -13.04 -34.58 20.23
CA THR A 218 -14.20 -34.08 19.48
C THR A 218 -14.07 -32.59 19.16
N ARG A 219 -13.53 -31.80 20.10
CA ARG A 219 -13.22 -30.37 19.89
C ARG A 219 -12.15 -30.17 18.82
N CYS A 220 -11.02 -30.87 18.91
CA CYS A 220 -9.96 -30.80 17.90
C CYS A 220 -10.47 -31.14 16.49
N ARG A 221 -11.31 -32.18 16.36
CA ARG A 221 -11.88 -32.61 15.07
C ARG A 221 -12.82 -31.56 14.46
N ARG A 222 -13.63 -30.89 15.29
CA ARG A 222 -14.51 -29.79 14.85
C ARG A 222 -13.70 -28.59 14.37
N ASP A 223 -12.66 -28.22 15.10
CA ASP A 223 -11.80 -27.08 14.73
C ASP A 223 -11.04 -27.35 13.42
N LEU A 224 -10.53 -28.57 13.22
CA LEU A 224 -9.89 -28.97 11.96
C LEU A 224 -10.87 -28.86 10.77
N LYS A 225 -12.11 -29.36 10.91
CA LYS A 225 -13.15 -29.24 9.86
C LYS A 225 -13.47 -27.77 9.52
N LYS A 226 -13.55 -26.89 10.52
CA LYS A 226 -13.79 -25.45 10.29
C LYS A 226 -12.63 -24.81 9.52
N LYS A 227 -11.39 -25.11 9.90
CA LYS A 227 -10.19 -24.60 9.20
C LYS A 227 -10.13 -25.08 7.75
N TYR A 228 -10.38 -26.37 7.50
CA TYR A 228 -10.47 -26.94 6.15
C TYR A 228 -11.55 -26.29 5.29
N LYS A 229 -12.74 -26.01 5.86
CA LYS A 229 -13.82 -25.32 5.15
C LYS A 229 -13.41 -23.91 4.74
N LYS A 230 -12.72 -23.16 5.61
CA LYS A 230 -12.19 -21.83 5.27
C LYS A 230 -11.15 -21.90 4.14
N PHE A 231 -10.24 -22.86 4.21
CA PHE A 231 -9.25 -23.11 3.15
C PHE A 231 -9.92 -23.41 1.80
N HIS A 232 -10.87 -24.34 1.78
CA HIS A 232 -11.57 -24.70 0.56
C HIS A 232 -12.34 -23.51 -0.06
N ILE A 233 -12.98 -22.67 0.76
CA ILE A 233 -13.66 -21.46 0.29
C ILE A 233 -12.66 -20.45 -0.30
N ALA A 234 -11.51 -20.26 0.33
CA ALA A 234 -10.47 -19.35 -0.16
C ALA A 234 -9.92 -19.81 -1.52
N VAL A 235 -9.58 -21.09 -1.65
CA VAL A 235 -9.11 -21.69 -2.92
C VAL A 235 -10.19 -21.63 -4.01
N LYS A 236 -11.45 -21.91 -3.67
CA LYS A 236 -12.55 -21.85 -4.64
C LYS A 236 -12.80 -20.43 -5.15
N ARG A 237 -12.66 -19.40 -4.29
CA ARG A 237 -12.73 -17.98 -4.70
C ARG A 237 -11.57 -17.62 -5.63
N PHE A 238 -10.37 -18.11 -5.35
CA PHE A 238 -9.21 -17.90 -6.22
C PHE A 238 -9.43 -18.53 -7.61
N SER A 239 -9.86 -19.80 -7.66
CA SER A 239 -10.14 -20.51 -8.91
C SER A 239 -11.35 -19.97 -9.69
N LEU A 240 -12.37 -19.42 -9.01
CA LEU A 240 -13.49 -18.77 -9.69
C LEU A 240 -13.04 -17.49 -10.39
N ASN A 241 -12.18 -16.68 -9.76
CA ASN A 241 -11.62 -15.49 -10.41
C ASN A 241 -10.78 -15.85 -11.64
N GLU A 242 -10.08 -16.99 -11.66
CA GLU A 242 -9.38 -17.49 -12.85
C GLU A 242 -10.35 -17.88 -13.99
N ARG A 243 -11.52 -18.46 -13.68
CA ARG A 243 -12.49 -18.85 -14.73
C ARG A 243 -13.20 -17.66 -15.37
N PHE A 244 -13.47 -16.60 -14.61
CA PHE A 244 -14.06 -15.38 -15.17
C PHE A 244 -13.06 -14.58 -16.02
N ALA A 245 -11.76 -14.72 -15.77
CA ALA A 245 -10.72 -14.10 -16.61
C ALA A 245 -10.52 -14.80 -17.97
N ILE A 246 -10.98 -16.05 -18.12
CA ILE A 246 -10.85 -16.83 -19.36
C ILE A 246 -12.12 -16.73 -20.23
N SER A 247 -13.23 -16.18 -19.70
CA SER A 247 -14.51 -16.09 -20.42
C SER A 247 -14.75 -14.75 -21.14
N ASP A 248 -13.83 -13.79 -21.04
CA ASP A 248 -13.96 -12.44 -21.61
C ASP A 248 -12.97 -12.19 -22.79
N ASP A 249 -12.35 -13.25 -23.35
CA ASP A 249 -11.59 -13.21 -24.62
C ASP A 249 -12.41 -13.78 -25.79
#